data_AF-F4Q5P9-F1
#
_entry.id   AF-F4Q5P9-F1
#
_cell.length_a   1.000
_cell.length_b   1.000
_cell.length_c   1.000
_cell.angle_alpha   90.00
_cell.angle_beta   90.00
_cell.angle_gamma   90.00
#
_symmetry.space_group_name_H-M   'P 1'
#
loop_
_entity.id
_entity.type
_entity.pdbx_description
1 polymer ?
#
loop_
_entity_poly.entity_id
_entity_poly.type
_entity_poly.pdbx_seq_one_letter_code
_entity_poly.pdbx_strand_id
1 'polypeptide(L)'
;MVEFTCALEMECKRSLGSSEYVFYHPIQLDNFLITCWKTIPVGNVKSSASGSSSSSSFVSAKPSTAYSNNSPPMESYGDRYCCSIYEDGDIIIPSYDRRLRKFKWSKKTHFTKEELETMISDIVFSTGPRS
;
A
#
# COMPACT_ATOMS: atom_id res chain seq x y z
N MET A 1 29.37 11.52 2.81
CA MET A 1 28.30 10.55 2.50
C MET A 1 27.01 11.23 2.93
N VAL A 2 26.17 11.67 1.98
CA VAL A 2 24.91 12.36 2.30
C VAL A 2 23.89 11.28 2.61
N GLU A 3 23.42 11.23 3.86
CA GLU A 3 22.37 10.33 4.28
C GLU A 3 21.02 10.96 3.86
N PHE A 4 20.40 10.41 2.81
CA PHE A 4 19.07 10.84 2.41
C PHE A 4 18.04 10.09 3.26
N THR A 5 17.48 10.77 4.26
CA THR A 5 16.35 10.26 5.02
C THR A 5 15.07 10.66 4.30
N CYS A 6 14.47 9.74 3.53
CA CYS A 6 13.15 9.98 2.94
C CYS A 6 12.09 9.51 3.95
N ALA A 7 11.34 10.45 4.53
CA ALA A 7 10.27 10.14 5.47
C ALA A 7 8.91 10.25 4.77
N LEU A 8 8.03 9.26 5.00
CA LEU A 8 6.66 9.28 4.53
C LEU A 8 5.83 10.26 5.39
N GLU A 9 5.46 11.39 4.83
CA GLU A 9 4.58 12.37 5.47
C GLU A 9 3.12 12.10 5.06
N MET A 10 2.22 12.00 6.06
CA MET A 10 0.80 11.74 5.81
C MET A 10 0.14 12.98 5.21
N GLU A 11 -0.52 12.82 4.07
CA GLU A 11 -1.28 13.89 3.42
C GLU A 11 -2.74 13.87 3.89
N CYS A 12 -3.42 12.73 3.75
CA CYS A 12 -4.82 12.62 4.17
C CYS A 12 -5.23 11.19 4.48
N LYS A 13 -6.39 11.06 5.12
CA LYS A 13 -7.03 9.79 5.43
C LYS A 13 -8.46 9.80 4.91
N ARG A 14 -8.87 8.75 4.21
CA ARG A 14 -10.20 8.60 3.61
C ARG A 14 -10.76 7.22 3.91
N SER A 15 -12.05 7.16 4.23
CA SER A 15 -12.76 5.89 4.37
C SER A 15 -13.58 5.64 3.10
N LEU A 16 -13.45 4.43 2.53
CA LEU A 16 -14.22 4.00 1.37
C LEU A 16 -14.77 2.59 1.66
N GLY A 17 -16.09 2.50 1.83
CA GLY A 17 -16.76 1.25 2.22
C GLY A 17 -16.24 0.73 3.57
N SER A 18 -15.80 -0.53 3.59
CA SER A 18 -15.25 -1.20 4.78
C SER A 18 -13.72 -1.11 4.88
N SER A 19 -13.11 -0.12 4.21
CA SER A 19 -11.66 0.09 4.21
C SER A 19 -11.33 1.55 4.47
N GLU A 20 -10.22 1.76 5.14
CA GLU A 20 -9.63 3.07 5.37
C GLU A 20 -8.30 3.17 4.63
N TYR A 21 -8.08 4.30 3.99
CA TYR A 21 -6.91 4.60 3.17
C TYR A 21 -6.19 5.79 3.77
N VAL A 22 -4.89 5.62 4.02
CA VAL A 22 -3.99 6.70 4.44
C VAL A 22 -3.09 7.01 3.27
N PHE A 23 -3.21 8.22 2.72
CA PHE A 23 -2.40 8.71 1.61
C PHE A 23 -1.23 9.51 2.16
N TYR A 24 -0.07 9.30 1.57
CA TYR A 24 1.15 10.03 1.87
C TYR A 24 1.45 11.02 0.76
N HIS A 25 2.12 12.12 1.11
CA HIS A 25 2.53 13.10 0.13
C HIS A 25 3.37 12.45 -0.99
N PRO A 26 3.14 12.82 -2.27
CA PRO A 26 3.95 12.31 -3.36
C PRO A 26 5.42 12.71 -3.19
N ILE A 27 6.32 11.77 -3.50
CA ILE A 27 7.77 11.97 -3.41
C ILE A 27 8.30 12.14 -4.83
N GLN A 28 8.81 13.33 -5.15
CA GLN A 28 9.48 13.60 -6.42
C GLN A 28 10.98 13.33 -6.30
N LEU A 29 11.52 12.48 -7.18
CA LEU A 29 12.93 12.12 -7.27
C LEU A 29 13.39 12.23 -8.73
N ASP A 30 13.98 13.36 -9.11
CA ASP A 30 14.36 13.64 -10.51
C ASP A 30 13.15 13.47 -11.44
N ASN A 31 13.19 12.54 -12.39
CA ASN A 31 12.08 12.25 -13.32
C ASN A 31 11.01 11.34 -12.71
N PHE A 32 11.24 10.80 -11.51
CA PHE A 32 10.32 9.90 -10.84
C PHE A 32 9.36 10.63 -9.91
N LEU A 33 8.10 10.23 -9.94
CA LEU A 33 7.09 10.58 -8.95
C LEU A 33 6.61 9.29 -8.27
N ILE A 34 6.69 9.23 -6.95
CA ILE A 34 6.27 8.06 -6.18
C ILE A 34 5.08 8.46 -5.31
N THR A 35 3.95 7.79 -5.51
CA THR A 35 2.75 7.98 -4.68
C THR A 35 2.58 6.77 -3.77
N CYS A 36 2.46 6.99 -2.47
CA CYS A 36 2.35 5.93 -1.47
C CYS A 36 1.00 6.01 -0.75
N TRP A 37 0.43 4.86 -0.43
CA TRP A 37 -0.75 4.78 0.40
C TRP A 37 -0.74 3.52 1.26
N LYS A 38 -1.49 3.56 2.35
CA LYS A 38 -1.69 2.44 3.26
C LYS A 38 -3.16 2.09 3.30
N THR A 39 -3.47 0.80 3.22
CA THR A 39 -4.83 0.29 3.37
C THR A 39 -4.99 -0.35 4.74
N ILE A 40 -6.00 0.08 5.48
CA ILE A 40 -6.39 -0.43 6.80
C ILE A 40 -7.77 -1.07 6.66
N PRO A 41 -7.88 -2.41 6.74
CA PRO A 41 -9.18 -3.06 6.76
C PRO A 41 -9.90 -2.73 8.08
N VAL A 42 -11.18 -2.34 8.00
CA VAL A 42 -11.99 -1.92 9.18
C VAL A 42 -12.24 -3.07 10.18
N GLY A 43 -11.85 -4.31 9.86
CA GLY A 43 -11.83 -5.43 10.80
C GLY A 43 -10.61 -5.47 11.74
N ASN A 44 -9.59 -4.63 11.52
CA ASN A 44 -8.36 -4.59 12.33
C ASN A 44 -8.28 -3.36 13.24
N VAL A 45 -9.41 -2.68 13.45
CA VAL A 45 -9.53 -1.66 14.49
C VAL A 45 -9.40 -2.40 15.83
N LYS A 46 -8.21 -2.37 16.45
CA LYS A 46 -8.11 -2.65 17.88
C LYS A 46 -8.98 -1.63 18.58
N SER A 47 -10.17 -2.06 18.95
CA SER A 47 -11.13 -1.29 19.73
C SER A 47 -10.47 -0.84 21.02
N SER A 48 -10.01 0.41 21.06
CA SER A 48 -9.90 1.12 22.32
C SER A 48 -11.27 1.73 22.62
N ALA A 49 -11.95 1.13 23.61
CA ALA A 49 -13.12 1.59 24.36
C ALA A 49 -14.53 1.21 23.87
N SER A 50 -15.14 0.37 24.72
CA SER A 50 -16.51 0.41 25.28
C SER A 50 -17.74 0.32 24.35
N GLY A 51 -18.51 -0.75 24.58
CA GLY A 51 -19.94 -0.58 24.84
C GLY A 51 -20.90 -1.15 23.80
N SER A 52 -21.81 -1.98 24.31
CA SER A 52 -23.15 -2.30 23.78
C SER A 52 -23.24 -3.14 22.49
N SER A 53 -23.28 -4.44 22.74
CA SER A 53 -24.15 -5.39 22.04
C SER A 53 -25.54 -4.82 21.74
N SER A 54 -25.90 -4.81 20.46
CA SER A 54 -27.30 -4.80 20.02
C SER A 54 -27.44 -5.61 18.73
N SER A 55 -27.83 -6.87 18.91
CA SER A 55 -28.24 -7.77 17.84
C SER A 55 -29.63 -7.36 17.35
N SER A 56 -29.75 -7.00 16.07
CA SER A 56 -31.04 -6.98 15.38
C SER A 56 -30.98 -7.89 14.16
N SER A 57 -31.74 -8.97 14.26
CA SER A 57 -31.92 -10.01 13.26
C SER A 57 -32.86 -9.49 12.17
N PHE A 58 -32.41 -9.47 10.92
CA PHE A 58 -33.30 -9.38 9.76
C PHE A 58 -33.00 -10.53 8.78
N VAL A 59 -34.03 -11.32 8.54
CA VAL A 59 -34.11 -12.45 7.61
C VAL A 59 -34.46 -11.97 6.20
N SER A 60 -33.72 -12.47 5.18
CA SER A 60 -34.09 -12.70 3.76
C SER A 60 -32.83 -12.50 2.88
N ALA A 61 -32.52 -13.25 1.82
CA ALA A 61 -33.11 -14.39 1.15
C ALA A 61 -31.96 -15.10 0.39
N LYS A 62 -32.11 -16.41 0.12
CA LYS A 62 -31.20 -17.16 -0.77
C LYS A 62 -31.57 -16.85 -2.23
N PRO A 63 -30.59 -16.77 -3.15
CA PRO A 63 -30.53 -17.87 -4.12
C PRO A 63 -29.11 -18.38 -4.39
N SER A 64 -29.05 -19.65 -4.74
CA SER A 64 -27.86 -20.42 -5.08
C SER A 64 -27.12 -19.87 -6.30
N THR A 65 -25.81 -19.64 -6.17
CA THR A 65 -24.83 -20.04 -7.18
C THR A 65 -23.51 -20.28 -6.46
N ALA A 66 -23.09 -21.54 -6.40
CA ALA A 66 -21.83 -21.94 -5.78
C ALA A 66 -20.66 -21.45 -6.65
N TYR A 67 -20.17 -20.24 -6.38
CA TYR A 67 -18.80 -19.88 -6.73
C TYR A 67 -17.93 -20.29 -5.55
N SER A 68 -17.07 -21.27 -5.82
CA SER A 68 -16.04 -21.75 -4.91
C SER A 68 -15.12 -20.58 -4.53
N ASN A 69 -15.46 -19.87 -3.46
CA ASN A 69 -14.58 -18.93 -2.78
C ASN A 69 -13.47 -19.74 -2.12
N ASN A 70 -12.47 -20.13 -2.89
CA ASN A 70 -11.11 -20.26 -2.37
C ASN A 70 -10.53 -18.86 -2.22
N SER A 71 -11.22 -18.01 -1.45
CA SER A 71 -10.56 -16.89 -0.81
C SER A 71 -9.61 -17.55 0.20
N PRO A 72 -8.28 -17.38 0.08
CA PRO A 72 -7.40 -17.83 1.15
C PRO A 72 -7.91 -17.25 2.46
N PRO A 73 -7.80 -18.01 3.57
CA PRO A 73 -8.28 -17.56 4.87
C PRO A 73 -7.71 -16.16 5.11
N MET A 74 -8.58 -15.26 5.55
CA MET A 74 -8.28 -13.89 5.90
C MET A 74 -7.29 -13.90 7.07
N GLU A 75 -6.02 -14.14 6.75
CA GLU A 75 -4.90 -13.91 7.65
C GLU A 75 -5.03 -12.46 8.11
N SER A 76 -4.76 -12.24 9.39
CA SER A 76 -4.80 -10.93 10.02
C SER A 76 -3.82 -10.00 9.30
N TYR A 77 -4.29 -9.37 8.23
CA TYR A 77 -3.47 -8.53 7.40
C TYR A 77 -3.25 -7.24 8.15
N GLY A 78 -2.08 -7.14 8.76
CA GLY A 78 -1.53 -5.89 9.22
C GLY A 78 -1.54 -4.83 8.11
N ASP A 79 -1.35 -3.59 8.54
CA ASP A 79 -1.22 -2.41 7.69
C ASP A 79 -0.46 -2.69 6.39
N ARG A 80 -1.15 -2.64 5.24
CA ARG A 80 -0.52 -2.89 3.93
C ARG A 80 -0.17 -1.56 3.29
N TYR A 81 1.13 -1.31 3.10
CA TYR A 81 1.61 -0.18 2.32
C TYR A 81 1.70 -0.58 0.85
N CYS A 82 1.34 0.35 -0.01
CA CYS A 82 1.34 0.22 -1.46
C CYS A 82 1.92 1.49 -2.07
N CYS A 83 2.39 1.40 -3.30
CA CYS A 83 2.88 2.54 -4.03
C CYS A 83 2.69 2.38 -5.55
N SER A 84 2.68 3.51 -6.23
CA SER A 84 2.83 3.62 -7.67
C SER A 84 4.03 4.49 -7.97
N ILE A 85 4.81 4.08 -8.97
CA ILE A 85 5.99 4.80 -9.44
C ILE A 85 5.67 5.28 -10.84
N TYR A 86 5.88 6.58 -11.06
CA TYR A 86 5.72 7.22 -12.35
C TYR A 86 7.08 7.75 -12.80
N GLU A 87 7.32 7.76 -14.11
CA GLU A 87 8.45 8.44 -14.74
C GLU A 87 7.92 9.19 -15.96
N ASP A 88 8.21 10.48 -16.07
CA ASP A 88 7.73 11.34 -17.17
C ASP A 88 6.21 11.31 -17.43
N GLY A 89 5.43 11.01 -16.38
CA GLY A 89 3.96 10.91 -16.44
C GLY A 89 3.42 9.50 -16.71
N ASP A 90 4.29 8.53 -17.04
CA ASP A 90 3.91 7.14 -17.31
C ASP A 90 4.11 6.26 -16.06
N ILE A 91 3.19 5.30 -15.85
CA ILE A 91 3.32 4.33 -14.76
C ILE A 91 4.43 3.33 -15.10
N ILE A 92 5.42 3.24 -14.23
CA ILE A 92 6.49 2.26 -14.30
C ILE A 92 6.12 1.03 -13.48
N ILE A 93 6.19 -0.14 -14.13
CA ILE A 93 6.03 -1.43 -13.47
C ILE A 93 7.43 -1.96 -13.11
N PRO A 94 7.81 -2.03 -11.81
CA PRO A 94 9.18 -2.35 -11.42
C PRO A 94 9.71 -3.70 -11.90
N SER A 95 8.83 -4.68 -12.09
CA SER A 95 9.21 -6.02 -12.58
C SER A 95 9.62 -6.03 -14.06
N TYR A 96 9.15 -5.06 -14.85
CA TYR A 96 9.48 -4.93 -16.27
C TYR A 96 10.57 -3.89 -16.54
N ASP A 97 10.73 -2.89 -15.67
CA ASP A 97 11.78 -1.88 -15.81
C ASP A 97 13.18 -2.49 -15.61
N ARG A 98 14.08 -2.27 -16.57
CA ARG A 98 15.44 -2.84 -16.55
C ARG A 98 16.28 -2.39 -15.35
N ARG A 99 16.08 -1.18 -14.85
CA ARG A 99 16.80 -0.58 -13.72
C ARG A 99 16.27 -1.11 -12.39
N LEU A 100 14.96 -1.31 -12.29
CA LEU A 100 14.29 -1.68 -11.05
C LEU A 100 14.13 -3.19 -10.85
N ARG A 101 14.07 -4.00 -11.93
CA ARG A 101 13.86 -5.46 -11.85
C ARG A 101 14.93 -6.23 -11.06
N LYS A 102 16.09 -5.61 -10.84
CA LYS A 102 17.20 -6.19 -10.05
C LYS A 102 16.89 -6.23 -8.56
N PHE A 103 15.97 -5.38 -8.09
CA PHE A 103 15.60 -5.31 -6.69
C PHE A 103 14.59 -6.39 -6.32
N LYS A 104 14.74 -6.96 -5.11
CA LYS A 104 13.86 -8.03 -4.59
C LYS A 104 12.41 -7.58 -4.48
N TRP A 105 12.19 -6.28 -4.23
CA TRP A 105 10.87 -5.70 -4.09
C TRP A 105 10.13 -5.47 -5.43
N SER A 106 10.80 -5.62 -6.57
CA SER A 106 10.21 -5.35 -7.89
C SER A 106 8.97 -6.20 -8.24
N LYS A 107 8.82 -7.34 -7.56
CA LYS A 107 7.69 -8.27 -7.73
C LYS A 107 6.64 -8.16 -6.61
N LYS A 108 6.85 -7.27 -5.63
CA LYS A 108 5.95 -7.08 -4.50
C LYS A 108 4.86 -6.09 -4.85
N THR A 109 3.65 -6.38 -4.38
CA THR A 109 2.47 -5.49 -4.47
C THR A 109 2.13 -4.84 -3.13
N HIS A 110 2.65 -5.40 -2.03
CA HIS A 110 2.43 -4.94 -0.67
C HIS A 110 3.76 -4.89 0.08
N PHE A 111 3.92 -3.84 0.88
CA PHE A 111 5.14 -3.50 1.60
C PHE A 111 4.83 -3.28 3.08
N THR A 112 5.84 -3.50 3.93
CA THR A 112 5.89 -2.83 5.24
C THR A 112 6.39 -1.39 5.06
N LYS A 113 6.31 -0.58 6.12
CA LYS A 113 6.82 0.81 6.07
C LYS A 113 8.33 0.83 5.76
N GLU A 114 9.08 -0.04 6.42
CA GLU A 114 10.53 -0.15 6.29
C GLU A 114 10.94 -0.60 4.88
N GLU A 115 10.18 -1.54 4.30
CA GLU A 115 10.40 -1.98 2.92
C GLU A 115 10.12 -0.88 1.90
N LEU A 116 9.10 -0.05 2.16
CA LEU A 116 8.76 1.08 1.30
C LEU A 116 9.84 2.18 1.36
N GLU A 117 10.35 2.49 2.56
CA GLU A 117 11.48 3.42 2.76
C GLU A 117 12.77 2.91 2.10
N THR A 118 13.03 1.59 2.21
CA THR A 118 14.15 0.94 1.52
C THR A 118 14.00 1.02 0.01
N MET A 119 12.80 0.78 -0.53
CA MET A 119 12.51 0.90 -1.97
C MET A 119 12.78 2.31 -2.48
N ILE A 120 12.31 3.34 -1.77
CA ILE A 120 12.54 4.73 -2.15
C ILE A 120 14.04 5.03 -2.17
N SER A 121 14.78 4.56 -1.15
CA SER A 121 16.23 4.69 -1.09
C SER A 121 16.92 4.01 -2.28
N ASP A 122 16.54 2.77 -2.60
CA ASP A 122 17.04 2.02 -3.76
C ASP A 122 16.82 2.76 -5.08
N ILE A 123 15.66 3.40 -5.25
CA ILE A 123 15.34 4.20 -6.44
C ILE A 123 16.32 5.37 -6.54
N VAL A 124 16.48 6.16 -5.47
CA VAL A 124 17.45 7.28 -5.41
C VAL A 124 18.87 6.83 -5.77
N PHE A 125 19.33 5.70 -5.24
CA PHE A 125 20.65 5.18 -5.56
C PHE A 125 20.75 4.65 -7.00
N SER A 126 19.66 4.13 -7.56
CA SER A 126 19.64 3.60 -8.93
C SER A 126 19.59 4.71 -9.99
N THR A 127 19.05 5.87 -9.64
CA THR A 127 18.86 7.04 -10.51
C THR A 127 19.89 8.13 -10.26
N GLY A 128 20.87 7.90 -9.38
CA GLY A 128 21.93 8.85 -9.05
C GLY A 128 22.61 9.44 -10.30
N PRO A 129 23.19 10.65 -10.17
CA PRO A 129 23.57 11.48 -11.30
C PRO A 129 24.48 10.71 -12.25
N ARG A 130 24.03 10.57 -13.50
CA ARG A 130 24.91 10.17 -14.60
C ARG A 130 26.00 11.25 -14.71
N SER A 131 27.19 10.90 -14.22
CA SER A 131 28.41 11.71 -14.38
C SER A 131 28.74 11.89 -15.85
#